data_AF-A0A7S2CES7-F1
#
_entry.id   AF-A0A7S2CES7-F1
#
_cell.length_a   1.000
_cell.length_b   1.000
_cell.length_c   1.000
_cell.angle_alpha   90.00
_cell.angle_beta   90.00
_cell.angle_gamma   90.00
#
_symmetry.space_group_name_H-M   'P 1'
#
loop_
_entity.id
_entity.type
_entity.pdbx_description
1 polymer ?
#
loop_
_entity_poly.entity_id
_entity_poly.type
_entity_poly.pdbx_seq_one_letter_code
_entity_poly.pdbx_strand_id
1 'polypeptide(L)'
;LVRLRREVFPVRRKGKVVSFKASYSGVINVGRPVPQEFRVVFDTGSGHVVLPSVECRTDTCMKHRRYSMQKSSTAVAVNLDGSPVSNLKFLGDQVTIGFGTGKVVGEFVRDVVCLGPTPDQEGLVGDAETKGPCVDAQVVMAIDMSRRPFE
;
A
#
# COMPACT_ATOMS: atom_id res chain seq x y z
N LEU A 1 15.86 -4.01 11.85
CA LEU A 1 15.82 -2.73 11.10
C LEU A 1 15.17 -2.97 9.75
N VAL A 2 14.27 -2.10 9.27
CA VAL A 2 13.63 -2.25 7.95
C VAL A 2 14.52 -1.63 6.88
N ARG A 3 14.85 -2.38 5.83
CA ARG A 3 15.68 -1.89 4.72
C ARG A 3 14.86 -0.99 3.79
N LEU A 4 15.22 0.28 3.71
CA LEU A 4 14.59 1.26 2.83
C LEU A 4 15.50 1.61 1.66
N ARG A 5 14.88 1.87 0.50
CA ARG A 5 15.52 2.36 -0.72
C ARG A 5 15.17 3.84 -0.88
N ARG A 6 16.19 4.68 -1.03
CA ARG A 6 15.99 6.09 -1.40
C ARG A 6 15.70 6.19 -2.90
N GLU A 7 14.57 6.77 -3.25
CA GLU A 7 14.15 7.05 -4.62
C GLU A 7 14.16 8.57 -4.85
N VAL A 8 14.70 9.02 -5.98
CA VAL A 8 14.88 10.45 -6.27
C VAL A 8 14.23 10.77 -7.61
N PHE A 9 13.34 11.76 -7.61
CA PHE A 9 12.52 12.14 -8.75
C PHE A 9 12.76 13.60 -9.13
N PRO A 10 13.00 13.92 -10.41
CA PRO A 10 13.18 15.31 -10.85
C PRO A 10 11.85 16.05 -10.87
N VAL A 11 11.81 17.24 -10.26
CA VAL A 11 10.70 18.18 -10.36
C VAL A 11 10.94 19.08 -11.56
N ARG A 12 10.04 19.03 -12.55
CA ARG A 12 10.13 19.82 -13.76
C ARG A 12 9.13 20.97 -13.77
N ARG A 13 9.57 22.19 -14.12
CA ARG A 13 8.73 23.37 -14.38
C ARG A 13 9.05 23.89 -15.79
N LYS A 14 8.02 23.98 -16.65
CA LYS A 14 8.18 24.33 -18.08
C LYS A 14 9.27 23.49 -18.79
N GLY A 15 9.28 22.18 -18.53
CA GLY A 15 10.25 21.24 -19.12
C GLY A 15 11.65 21.23 -18.49
N LYS A 16 12.04 22.23 -17.70
CA LYS A 16 13.33 22.30 -17.01
C LYS A 16 13.27 21.67 -15.62
N VAL A 17 14.28 20.90 -15.25
CA VAL A 17 14.43 20.39 -13.87
C VAL A 17 14.78 21.57 -12.97
N VAL A 18 13.96 21.83 -11.95
CA VAL A 18 14.13 22.94 -11.01
C VAL A 18 14.49 22.47 -9.59
N SER A 19 14.17 21.22 -9.25
CA SER A 19 14.56 20.60 -7.98
C SER A 19 14.44 19.07 -8.08
N PHE A 20 14.85 18.37 -7.02
CA PHE A 20 14.64 16.93 -6.87
C PHE A 20 13.86 16.66 -5.59
N LYS A 21 12.92 15.72 -5.66
CA LYS A 21 12.24 15.15 -4.49
C LYS A 21 12.81 13.78 -4.19
N ALA A 22 12.92 13.44 -2.92
CA ALA A 22 13.29 12.09 -2.50
C ALA A 22 12.17 11.47 -1.69
N SER A 23 11.94 10.17 -1.88
CA SER A 23 11.11 9.33 -1.02
C SER A 23 11.91 8.10 -0.60
N TYR A 24 11.48 7.46 0.48
CA TYR A 24 12.06 6.21 0.95
C TYR A 24 11.02 5.10 0.82
N SER A 25 11.30 4.13 -0.05
CA SER A 25 10.44 2.99 -0.28
C SER A 25 10.97 1.74 0.43
N GLY A 26 10.08 0.92 0.96
CA GLY A 26 10.41 -0.35 1.59
C GLY A 26 9.42 -1.42 1.17
N VAL A 27 9.75 -2.66 1.51
CA VAL A 27 8.88 -3.81 1.23
C VAL A 27 7.97 -4.07 2.44
N ILE A 28 6.69 -4.27 2.17
CA ILE A 28 5.71 -4.79 3.12
C ILE A 28 5.02 -6.01 2.52
N ASN A 29 4.44 -6.82 3.38
CA ASN A 29 3.71 -8.02 3.04
C ASN A 29 2.33 -7.96 3.70
N VAL A 30 1.26 -8.13 2.92
CA VAL A 30 -0.12 -8.01 3.40
C VAL A 30 -0.89 -9.30 3.20
N GLY A 31 -1.52 -9.78 4.27
CA GLY A 31 -2.37 -10.97 4.27
C GLY A 31 -1.68 -12.28 4.62
N ARG A 32 -2.51 -13.29 4.90
CA ARG A 32 -2.12 -14.66 5.26
C ARG A 32 -3.04 -15.69 4.58
N PRO A 33 -2.63 -16.97 4.42
CA PRO A 33 -1.32 -17.52 4.78
C PRO A 33 -0.22 -17.15 3.78
N VAL A 34 -0.57 -16.90 2.52
CA VAL A 34 0.37 -16.45 1.47
C VAL A 34 0.33 -14.93 1.39
N PRO A 35 1.37 -14.22 1.86
CA PRO A 35 1.38 -12.76 1.85
C PRO A 35 1.49 -12.18 0.44
N GLN A 36 0.83 -11.04 0.23
CA GLN A 36 0.95 -10.23 -0.97
C GLN A 36 2.00 -9.15 -0.72
N GLU A 37 3.11 -9.21 -1.45
CA GLU A 37 4.20 -8.26 -1.28
C GLU A 37 3.94 -6.92 -2.02
N PHE A 38 4.33 -5.81 -1.42
CA PHE A 38 4.25 -4.47 -1.99
C PHE A 38 5.50 -3.66 -1.67
N ARG A 39 5.92 -2.82 -2.62
CA ARG A 39 6.87 -1.74 -2.35
C ARG A 39 6.08 -0.47 -2.11
N VAL A 40 6.20 0.09 -0.92
CA VAL A 40 5.45 1.28 -0.48
C VAL A 40 6.38 2.39 -0.03
N VAL A 41 5.93 3.64 -0.13
CA VAL A 41 6.63 4.79 0.46
C VAL A 41 6.30 4.85 1.96
N PHE A 42 7.33 4.99 2.78
CA PHE A 42 7.17 5.21 4.22
C PHE A 42 7.02 6.70 4.48
N ASP A 43 5.80 7.13 4.80
CA ASP A 43 5.43 8.53 5.03
C ASP A 43 4.98 8.74 6.48
N THR A 44 5.80 9.41 7.28
CA THR A 44 5.50 9.75 8.68
C THR A 44 4.46 10.87 8.82
N GLY A 45 4.06 11.52 7.73
CA GLY A 45 3.03 12.55 7.71
C GLY A 45 1.60 12.01 7.60
N SER A 46 1.43 10.69 7.50
CA SER A 46 0.12 10.04 7.37
C SER A 46 0.02 8.78 8.24
N GLY A 47 -1.20 8.32 8.51
CA GLY A 47 -1.47 7.15 9.38
C GLY A 47 -2.05 5.93 8.68
N HIS A 48 -2.26 5.98 7.37
CA HIS A 48 -2.94 4.91 6.62
C HIS A 48 -1.96 4.13 5.75
N VAL A 49 -2.10 2.80 5.73
CA VAL A 49 -1.50 1.97 4.67
C VAL A 49 -2.44 2.03 3.47
N VAL A 50 -1.98 2.53 2.33
CA VAL A 50 -2.80 2.67 1.11
C VAL A 50 -2.25 1.77 0.03
N LEU A 51 -3.05 0.84 -0.47
CA LEU A 51 -2.68 -0.09 -1.54
C LEU A 51 -3.70 -0.05 -2.68
N PRO A 52 -3.27 -0.05 -3.96
CA PRO A 52 -4.16 -0.24 -5.09
C PRO A 52 -4.97 -1.52 -4.96
N SER A 53 -6.30 -1.46 -5.10
CA SER A 53 -7.17 -2.66 -5.11
C SER A 53 -7.15 -3.32 -6.48
N VAL A 54 -7.36 -4.65 -6.54
CA VAL A 54 -7.64 -5.34 -7.81
C VAL A 54 -8.93 -4.83 -8.49
N GLU A 55 -9.83 -4.23 -7.72
CA GLU A 55 -11.04 -3.58 -8.23
C GLU A 55 -10.75 -2.22 -8.86
N CYS A 56 -9.60 -1.60 -8.58
CA CYS A 56 -9.21 -0.36 -9.24
C CYS A 56 -8.77 -0.60 -10.68
N ARG A 57 -9.47 0.05 -11.61
CA ARG A 57 -9.26 -0.08 -13.07
C ARG A 57 -8.66 1.16 -13.72
N THR A 58 -8.26 2.18 -12.95
CA THR A 58 -7.56 3.34 -13.51
C THR A 58 -6.19 2.95 -14.05
N ASP A 59 -5.72 3.66 -15.08
CA ASP A 59 -4.37 3.46 -15.65
C ASP A 59 -3.29 3.48 -14.56
N THR A 60 -3.43 4.40 -13.60
CA THR A 60 -2.53 4.55 -12.45
C THR A 60 -2.46 3.25 -11.64
N CYS A 61 -3.60 2.71 -11.21
CA CYS A 61 -3.64 1.47 -10.43
C CYS A 61 -3.06 0.28 -11.18
N MET A 62 -3.31 0.19 -12.49
CA MET A 62 -2.83 -0.93 -13.31
C MET A 62 -1.32 -0.94 -13.52
N LYS A 63 -0.63 0.20 -13.32
CA LYS A 63 0.84 0.29 -13.32
C LYS A 63 1.49 -0.27 -12.05
N HIS A 64 0.71 -0.48 -10.99
CA HIS A 64 1.19 -0.95 -9.70
C HIS A 64 0.70 -2.36 -9.37
N ARG A 65 1.39 -3.03 -8.44
CA ARG A 65 0.86 -4.26 -7.83
C ARG A 65 -0.42 -3.91 -7.06
N ARG A 66 -1.43 -4.76 -7.20
CA ARG A 66 -2.76 -4.56 -6.63
C ARG A 66 -3.09 -5.62 -5.57
N TYR A 67 -3.61 -5.17 -4.44
CA TYR A 67 -4.07 -5.98 -3.33
C TYR A 67 -5.42 -6.65 -3.66
N SER A 68 -5.49 -7.94 -3.40
CA SER A 68 -6.69 -8.75 -3.51
C SER A 68 -7.07 -9.26 -2.13
N MET A 69 -8.16 -8.71 -1.57
CA MET A 69 -8.73 -9.17 -0.31
C MET A 69 -9.06 -10.67 -0.34
N GLN A 70 -9.57 -11.16 -1.48
CA GLN A 70 -9.96 -12.57 -1.66
C GLN A 70 -8.79 -13.55 -1.56
N LYS A 71 -7.54 -13.09 -1.70
CA LYS A 71 -6.33 -13.93 -1.56
C LYS A 71 -5.83 -14.03 -0.12
N SER A 72 -6.46 -13.36 0.83
CA SER A 72 -6.08 -13.34 2.24
C SER A 72 -7.21 -13.89 3.10
N SER A 73 -6.92 -14.94 3.88
CA SER A 73 -7.90 -15.52 4.83
C SER A 73 -8.05 -14.70 6.10
N THR A 74 -7.13 -13.77 6.36
CA THR A 74 -7.16 -12.86 7.53
C THR A 74 -7.82 -11.53 7.21
N ALA A 75 -8.16 -11.27 5.95
CA ALA A 75 -8.75 -10.00 5.55
C ALA A 75 -10.22 -9.89 5.99
N VAL A 76 -10.55 -8.78 6.63
CA VAL A 76 -11.90 -8.45 7.09
C VAL A 76 -12.26 -7.05 6.58
N ALA A 77 -13.32 -6.93 5.79
CA ALA A 77 -13.83 -5.64 5.37
C ALA A 77 -14.38 -4.91 6.60
N VAL A 78 -13.99 -3.65 6.77
CA VAL A 78 -14.40 -2.84 7.92
C VAL A 78 -14.90 -1.48 7.47
N ASN A 79 -15.74 -0.84 8.27
CA ASN A 79 -16.15 0.55 8.12
C ASN A 79 -15.05 1.49 8.64
N LEU A 80 -15.25 2.80 8.50
CA LEU A 80 -14.29 3.81 8.97
C LEU A 80 -14.04 3.73 10.49
N ASP A 81 -15.04 3.32 11.26
CA ASP A 81 -14.95 3.11 12.72
C ASP A 81 -14.30 1.78 13.11
N GLY A 82 -13.94 0.93 12.14
CA GLY A 82 -13.36 -0.39 12.35
C GLY A 82 -14.37 -1.51 12.61
N SER A 83 -15.67 -1.22 12.62
CA SER A 83 -16.70 -2.26 12.70
C SER A 83 -16.72 -3.12 11.43
N PRO A 84 -16.96 -4.45 11.52
CA PRO A 84 -17.05 -5.29 10.33
C PRO A 84 -18.23 -4.89 9.43
N VAL A 85 -18.02 -4.96 8.11
CA VAL A 85 -19.08 -4.71 7.13
C VAL A 85 -20.06 -5.89 7.13
N SER A 86 -21.34 -5.62 7.45
CA SER A 86 -22.37 -6.65 7.60
C SER A 86 -22.90 -7.22 6.27
N ASN A 87 -22.76 -6.47 5.17
CA ASN A 87 -23.17 -6.90 3.83
C ASN A 87 -22.03 -6.74 2.82
N LEU A 88 -21.32 -7.83 2.53
CA LEU A 88 -20.18 -7.87 1.61
C LEU A 88 -20.52 -7.50 0.15
N LYS A 89 -21.80 -7.27 -0.19
CA LYS A 89 -22.21 -6.76 -1.51
C LYS A 89 -21.81 -5.29 -1.70
N PHE A 90 -21.59 -4.56 -0.60
CA PHE A 90 -21.06 -3.21 -0.60
C PHE A 90 -19.82 -3.21 0.30
N LEU A 91 -18.67 -2.81 -0.23
CA LEU A 91 -17.41 -2.76 0.52
C LEU A 91 -17.40 -1.53 1.45
N GLY A 92 -18.24 -1.53 2.49
CA GLY A 92 -18.22 -0.58 3.60
C GLY A 92 -18.20 0.91 3.23
N ASP A 93 -17.71 1.72 4.17
CA ASP A 93 -17.50 3.15 3.98
C ASP A 93 -16.35 3.46 3.02
N GLN A 94 -16.54 4.48 2.17
CA GLN A 94 -15.48 5.03 1.32
C GLN A 94 -14.83 6.27 1.93
N VAL A 95 -13.52 6.37 1.76
CA VAL A 95 -12.72 7.54 2.13
C VAL A 95 -12.07 8.17 0.91
N THR A 96 -11.99 9.50 0.91
CA THR A 96 -11.17 10.27 -0.02
C THR A 96 -9.96 10.81 0.73
N ILE A 97 -8.76 10.44 0.30
CA ILE A 97 -7.49 10.90 0.87
C ILE A 97 -6.77 11.78 -0.15
N GLY A 98 -6.42 13.01 0.26
CA GLY A 98 -5.59 13.92 -0.55
C GLY A 98 -4.10 13.71 -0.25
N PHE A 99 -3.29 13.54 -1.29
CA PHE A 99 -1.83 13.45 -1.21
C PHE A 99 -1.20 14.54 -2.08
N GLY A 100 -0.92 15.70 -1.46
CA GLY A 100 -0.43 16.88 -2.17
C GLY A 100 -1.44 17.35 -3.22
N THR A 101 -1.13 17.14 -4.50
CA THR A 101 -2.03 17.46 -5.63
C THR A 101 -2.84 16.27 -6.13
N GLY A 102 -2.62 15.08 -5.55
CA GLY A 102 -3.29 13.84 -5.92
C GLY A 102 -4.41 13.49 -4.95
N LYS A 103 -5.24 12.54 -5.38
CA LYS A 103 -6.35 11.99 -4.61
C LYS A 103 -6.40 10.48 -4.76
N VAL A 104 -6.71 9.80 -3.67
CA VAL A 104 -7.08 8.39 -3.61
C VAL A 104 -8.50 8.30 -3.09
N VAL A 105 -9.34 7.48 -3.73
CA VAL A 105 -10.61 7.02 -3.16
C VAL A 105 -10.44 5.55 -2.85
N GLY A 106 -10.84 5.13 -1.65
CA GLY A 106 -10.69 3.75 -1.22
C GLY A 106 -11.67 3.35 -0.14
N GLU A 107 -11.65 2.06 0.16
CA GLU A 107 -12.46 1.39 1.16
C GLU A 107 -11.54 0.73 2.20
N PHE A 108 -12.04 0.38 3.37
CA PHE A 108 -11.19 -0.16 4.43
C PHE A 108 -11.24 -1.69 4.52
N VAL A 109 -10.06 -2.27 4.65
CA VAL A 109 -9.88 -3.68 5.01
C VAL A 109 -8.93 -3.76 6.20
N ARG A 110 -9.26 -4.56 7.20
CA ARG A 110 -8.31 -4.95 8.24
C ARG A 110 -7.62 -6.23 7.81
N ASP A 111 -6.30 -6.22 7.78
CA ASP A 111 -5.50 -7.40 7.45
C ASP A 111 -4.13 -7.33 8.17
N VAL A 112 -3.39 -8.44 8.13
CA VAL A 112 -2.05 -8.53 8.72
C VAL A 112 -1.04 -7.86 7.79
N VAL A 113 -0.32 -6.87 8.28
CA VAL A 113 0.76 -6.18 7.56
C VAL A 113 2.09 -6.47 8.23
N CYS A 114 3.03 -7.03 7.49
CA CYS A 114 4.38 -7.34 7.94
C CYS A 114 5.41 -6.49 7.20
N LEU A 115 6.44 -6.02 7.91
CA LEU A 115 7.54 -5.26 7.31
C LEU A 115 8.63 -6.20 6.80
N GLY A 116 9.30 -5.82 5.70
CA GLY A 116 10.42 -6.57 5.12
C GLY A 116 10.00 -7.59 4.05
N PRO A 117 10.96 -8.11 3.28
CA PRO A 117 10.72 -9.11 2.22
C PRO A 117 10.33 -10.47 2.79
N THR A 118 9.75 -11.33 1.95
CA THR A 118 9.57 -12.75 2.31
C THR A 118 10.89 -13.52 2.11
N PRO A 119 11.16 -14.56 2.90
CA PRO A 119 12.40 -15.36 2.80
C PRO A 119 12.62 -15.98 1.41
N ASP A 120 11.57 -16.14 0.60
CA ASP A 120 11.60 -16.91 -0.63
C ASP A 120 12.07 -16.09 -1.86
N GLN A 121 12.35 -14.78 -1.70
CA GLN A 121 12.61 -13.87 -2.83
C GLN A 121 13.97 -13.16 -2.85
N GLU A 122 14.87 -13.39 -1.89
CA GLU A 122 16.26 -12.93 -2.02
C GLU A 122 17.21 -14.10 -1.74
N GLY A 123 18.09 -14.42 -2.69
CA GLY A 123 19.22 -15.34 -2.53
C GLY A 123 20.28 -14.82 -1.56
N LEU A 124 19.85 -14.24 -0.44
CA LEU A 124 20.66 -13.80 0.67
C LEU A 124 20.59 -14.89 1.73
N VAL A 125 21.68 -15.64 1.85
CA VAL A 125 21.95 -16.46 3.02
C VAL A 125 22.02 -15.51 4.21
N GLY A 126 20.97 -15.51 5.02
CA GLY A 126 20.85 -14.71 6.22
C GLY A 126 19.91 -15.41 7.17
N ASP A 127 20.38 -15.57 8.39
CA ASP A 127 19.84 -16.36 9.50
C ASP A 127 18.31 -16.31 9.64
N ALA A 128 17.75 -17.34 10.30
CA ALA A 128 16.33 -17.63 10.52
C ALA A 128 15.50 -16.55 11.28
N GLU A 129 15.93 -15.29 11.22
CA GLU A 129 15.50 -14.10 11.95
C GLU A 129 14.84 -13.04 11.03
N THR A 130 14.64 -13.36 9.75
CA THR A 130 14.12 -12.44 8.70
C THR A 130 12.59 -12.44 8.55
N LYS A 131 11.83 -12.68 9.63
CA LYS A 131 10.42 -12.26 9.69
C LYS A 131 10.36 -10.88 10.32
N GLY A 132 10.25 -9.83 9.51
CA GLY A 132 10.02 -8.50 10.06
C GLY A 132 8.69 -8.42 10.81
N PRO A 133 8.53 -7.41 11.70
CA PRO A 133 7.39 -7.33 12.60
C PRO A 133 6.09 -7.23 11.82
N CYS A 134 5.06 -7.90 12.35
CA CYS A 134 3.71 -7.92 11.80
C CYS A 134 2.73 -7.24 12.76
N VAL A 135 1.75 -6.55 12.20
CA VAL A 135 0.66 -5.91 12.94
C VAL A 135 -0.65 -6.12 12.21
N ASP A 136 -1.75 -6.23 12.96
CA ASP A 136 -3.08 -6.08 12.37
C ASP A 136 -3.31 -4.58 12.11
N ALA A 137 -3.56 -4.22 10.86
CA ALA A 137 -3.70 -2.84 10.45
C ALA A 137 -4.92 -2.64 9.54
N GLN A 138 -5.48 -1.44 9.58
CA GLN A 138 -6.42 -0.98 8.58
C GLN A 138 -5.66 -0.52 7.34
N VAL A 139 -5.96 -1.16 6.22
CA VAL A 139 -5.45 -0.86 4.89
C VAL A 139 -6.58 -0.19 4.10
N VAL A 140 -6.27 0.92 3.45
CA VAL A 140 -7.14 1.57 2.48
C VAL A 140 -6.91 0.90 1.14
N MET A 141 -7.89 0.12 0.70
CA MET A 141 -7.95 -0.45 -0.64
C MET A 141 -8.38 0.65 -1.62
N ALA A 142 -7.43 1.21 -2.35
CA ALA A 142 -7.72 2.25 -3.32
C ALA A 142 -8.51 1.68 -4.51
N ILE A 143 -9.70 2.22 -4.75
CA ILE A 143 -10.58 1.88 -5.89
C ILE A 143 -10.48 2.93 -7.02
N ASP A 144 -9.96 4.11 -6.71
CA ASP A 144 -9.63 5.17 -7.67
C ASP A 144 -8.37 5.93 -7.22
N MET A 145 -7.51 6.29 -8.18
CA MET A 145 -6.25 7.01 -7.93
C MET A 145 -5.96 8.01 -9.06
N SER A 146 -5.67 9.26 -8.69
CA SER A 146 -5.24 10.28 -9.65
C SER A 146 -3.89 9.94 -10.29
N ARG A 147 -3.63 10.42 -11.50
CA ARG A 147 -2.32 10.19 -12.17
C ARG A 147 -1.15 10.79 -11.40
N ARG A 148 -1.24 12.06 -10.97
CA ARG A 148 -0.21 12.68 -10.13
C ARG A 148 -0.56 12.47 -8.65
N PRO A 149 0.39 12.16 -7.76
CA PRO A 149 1.80 11.83 -7.99
C PRO A 149 2.05 10.32 -8.20
N PHE A 150 1.02 9.53 -8.51
CA PHE A 150 1.03 8.07 -8.40
C PHE A 150 1.38 7.32 -9.69
N GLU A 151 1.60 8.01 -10.81
CA GLU A 151 1.96 7.44 -12.11
C GLU A 151 3.43 7.05 -12.24
#